data_AF-A0A526QFQ1-F1
#
_entry.id   AF-A0A526QFQ1-F1
#
_cell.length_a   1.000
_cell.length_b   1.000
_cell.length_c   1.000
_cell.angle_alpha   90.00
_cell.angle_beta   90.00
_cell.angle_gamma   90.00
#
_symmetry.space_group_name_H-M   'P 1'
#
loop_
_entity.id
_entity.type
_entity.pdbx_description
1 polymer ?
#
loop_
_entity_poly.entity_id
_entity_poly.type
_entity_poly.pdbx_seq_one_letter_code
_entity_poly.pdbx_strand_id
1 'polypeptide(L)'
;MPFPHHAHHFPSRRDGKLARAFATLCFTLFFLVLPALAARAAMNIQEVKSEKGITAWLVEDHTVPIVAIRFVFDGGTAQDPAGKE
;
A
#
# COMPACT_ATOMS: atom_id res chain seq x y z
N MET A 1 30.82 -68.50 -5.33
CA MET A 1 29.79 -67.90 -4.46
C MET A 1 30.01 -66.39 -4.47
N PRO A 2 29.09 -65.56 -5.00
CA PRO A 2 29.28 -64.11 -5.09
C PRO A 2 28.72 -63.41 -3.84
N PHE A 3 29.46 -62.44 -3.30
CA PHE A 3 29.01 -61.56 -2.23
C PHE A 3 28.24 -60.35 -2.82
N PRO A 4 27.14 -59.89 -2.20
CA PRO A 4 26.44 -58.71 -2.68
C PRO A 4 27.16 -57.43 -2.26
N HIS A 5 27.54 -56.60 -3.23
CA HIS A 5 28.02 -55.24 -2.98
C HIS A 5 26.83 -54.32 -2.63
N HIS A 6 26.69 -53.95 -1.37
CA HIS A 6 25.78 -52.89 -0.95
C HIS A 6 26.35 -51.52 -1.37
N ALA A 7 25.76 -50.91 -2.39
CA ALA A 7 26.04 -49.53 -2.77
C ALA A 7 25.36 -48.57 -1.78
N HIS A 8 26.15 -47.90 -0.94
CA HIS A 8 25.66 -46.78 -0.14
C HIS A 8 25.45 -45.56 -1.04
N HIS A 9 24.19 -45.19 -1.26
CA HIS A 9 23.82 -43.98 -1.98
C HIS A 9 24.04 -42.77 -1.07
N PHE A 10 25.18 -42.08 -1.21
CA PHE A 10 25.43 -40.84 -0.47
C PHE A 10 24.63 -39.69 -1.11
N PRO A 11 23.78 -38.97 -0.35
CA PRO A 11 23.09 -37.79 -0.90
C PRO A 11 24.12 -36.72 -1.26
N SER A 12 23.95 -36.09 -2.42
CA SER A 12 24.95 -35.19 -2.96
C SER A 12 24.92 -33.85 -2.21
N ARG A 13 26.10 -33.34 -1.83
CA ARG A 13 26.28 -32.02 -1.18
C ARG A 13 25.71 -30.85 -2.01
N ARG A 14 25.33 -31.07 -3.28
CA ARG A 14 24.73 -30.05 -4.17
C ARG A 14 23.25 -29.82 -3.87
N ASP A 15 22.54 -30.82 -3.36
CA ASP A 15 21.08 -30.77 -3.15
C ASP A 15 20.71 -29.74 -2.07
N GLY A 16 21.51 -29.67 -1.00
CA GLY A 16 21.32 -28.69 0.07
C GLY A 16 21.68 -27.25 -0.31
N LYS A 17 22.53 -27.03 -1.33
CA LYS A 17 22.89 -25.68 -1.78
C LYS A 17 21.78 -25.07 -2.64
N LEU A 18 21.18 -25.88 -3.50
CA LEU A 18 20.05 -25.48 -4.33
C LEU A 18 18.81 -25.20 -3.48
N ALA A 19 18.53 -26.06 -2.49
CA ALA A 19 17.44 -25.83 -1.53
C ALA A 19 17.62 -24.52 -0.73
N ARG A 20 18.85 -24.22 -0.29
CA ARG A 20 19.16 -22.96 0.41
C ARG A 20 19.05 -21.74 -0.48
N ALA A 21 19.58 -21.81 -1.70
CA ALA A 21 19.46 -20.71 -2.68
C ALA A 21 17.99 -20.41 -3.02
N PHE A 22 17.19 -21.47 -3.19
CA PHE A 22 15.76 -21.34 -3.41
C PHE A 22 15.04 -20.72 -2.21
N ALA A 23 15.32 -21.22 -0.99
CA ALA A 23 14.74 -20.66 0.23
C ALA A 23 15.11 -19.17 0.43
N THR A 24 16.37 -18.80 0.17
CA THR A 24 16.81 -17.40 0.21
C THR A 24 16.03 -16.58 -0.81
N LEU A 25 15.95 -17.01 -2.08
CA LEU A 25 15.23 -16.29 -3.13
C LEU A 25 13.75 -16.10 -2.79
N CYS A 26 13.08 -17.15 -2.30
CA CYS A 26 11.70 -17.07 -1.85
C CYS A 26 11.53 -16.09 -0.69
N PHE A 27 12.45 -16.08 0.27
CA PHE A 27 12.42 -15.16 1.39
C PHE A 27 12.64 -13.71 0.93
N THR A 28 13.61 -13.44 0.06
CA THR A 28 13.81 -12.09 -0.50
C THR A 28 12.58 -11.64 -1.28
N LEU A 29 12.01 -12.51 -2.12
CA LEU A 29 10.84 -12.17 -2.92
C LEU A 29 9.62 -11.91 -2.02
N PHE A 30 9.42 -12.73 -0.99
CA PHE A 30 8.35 -12.55 -0.02
C PHE A 30 8.46 -11.18 0.68
N PHE A 31 9.63 -10.85 1.21
CA PHE A 31 9.85 -9.56 1.90
C PHE A 31 9.83 -8.35 0.95
N LEU A 32 10.11 -8.54 -0.35
CA LEU A 32 10.05 -7.47 -1.33
C LEU A 32 8.60 -7.19 -1.79
N VAL A 33 7.78 -8.22 -1.94
CA VAL A 33 6.42 -8.09 -2.51
C VAL A 33 5.36 -7.78 -1.45
N LEU A 34 5.47 -8.32 -0.23
CA LEU A 34 4.45 -8.16 0.82
C LEU A 34 4.15 -6.68 1.17
N PRO A 35 5.15 -5.82 1.43
CA PRO A 35 4.91 -4.43 1.83
C PRO A 35 4.24 -3.62 0.73
N ALA A 36 4.59 -3.87 -0.53
CA ALA A 36 4.01 -3.18 -1.68
C ALA A 36 2.51 -3.47 -1.84
N LEU A 37 2.06 -4.66 -1.46
CA LEU A 37 0.64 -5.03 -1.49
C LEU A 37 -0.15 -4.46 -0.29
N ALA A 38 0.50 -4.31 0.85
CA ALA A 38 -0.11 -3.75 2.06
C ALA A 38 -0.26 -2.21 2.00
N ALA A 39 0.57 -1.53 1.19
CA ALA A 39 0.52 -0.08 1.02
C ALA A 39 -0.70 0.37 0.20
N ARG A 40 -1.87 0.42 0.82
CA ARG A 40 -3.10 1.00 0.24
C ARG A 40 -3.41 2.32 0.95
N ALA A 41 -2.62 3.35 0.68
CA ALA A 41 -2.77 4.69 1.26
C ALA A 41 -3.46 5.69 0.31
N ALA A 42 -4.25 5.20 -0.64
CA ALA A 42 -4.93 6.06 -1.59
C ALA A 42 -6.12 6.76 -0.90
N MET A 43 -5.94 8.04 -0.58
CA MET A 43 -7.02 8.91 -0.11
C MET A 43 -7.98 9.17 -1.28
N ASN A 44 -9.23 8.71 -1.17
CA ASN A 44 -10.23 8.90 -2.21
C ASN A 44 -10.82 10.31 -2.09
N ILE A 45 -10.47 11.20 -3.03
CA ILE A 45 -11.00 12.56 -3.10
C ILE A 45 -12.03 12.61 -4.24
N GLN A 46 -13.27 12.89 -3.89
CA GLN A 46 -14.39 12.97 -4.84
C GLN A 46 -14.95 14.39 -4.86
N GLU A 47 -15.03 15.01 -6.04
CA GLU A 47 -15.75 16.27 -6.20
C GLU A 47 -17.26 15.98 -6.27
N VAL A 48 -18.05 16.65 -5.44
CA VAL A 48 -19.51 16.57 -5.43
C VAL A 48 -20.09 17.95 -5.69
N LYS A 49 -21.07 18.03 -6.60
CA LYS A 49 -21.79 19.26 -6.92
C LYS A 49 -23.26 19.12 -6.60
N SER A 50 -23.82 20.09 -5.90
CA SER A 50 -25.26 20.16 -5.67
C SER A 50 -25.97 20.82 -6.86
N GLU A 51 -27.27 20.57 -7.00
CA GLU A 51 -28.13 21.24 -7.99
C GLU A 51 -28.13 22.77 -7.85
N LYS A 52 -27.83 23.28 -6.65
CA LYS A 52 -27.75 24.71 -6.35
C LYS A 52 -26.35 25.31 -6.61
N GLY A 53 -25.42 24.53 -7.18
CA GLY A 53 -24.09 25.02 -7.59
C GLY A 53 -23.02 25.02 -6.50
N ILE A 54 -23.28 24.42 -5.33
CA ILE A 54 -22.25 24.27 -4.29
C ILE A 54 -21.30 23.13 -4.69
N THR A 55 -20.00 23.40 -4.69
CA THR A 55 -18.96 22.38 -4.89
C THR A 55 -18.36 21.98 -3.55
N ALA A 56 -18.22 20.68 -3.31
CA ALA A 56 -17.53 20.15 -2.15
C ALA A 56 -16.61 18.99 -2.55
N TRP A 57 -15.63 18.69 -1.70
CA TRP A 57 -14.79 17.51 -1.84
C TRP A 57 -15.11 16.53 -0.72
N LEU A 58 -15.62 15.36 -1.09
CA LEU A 58 -15.80 14.23 -0.19
C LEU A 58 -14.48 13.47 -0.12
N VAL A 59 -13.95 13.35 1.10
CA VAL A 59 -12.75 12.54 1.35
C VAL A 59 -13.10 11.45 2.35
N GLU A 60 -13.08 10.21 1.88
CA GLU A 60 -13.46 9.04 2.68
C GLU A 60 -12.21 8.34 3.23
N ASP A 61 -12.18 8.18 4.55
CA ASP A 61 -11.18 7.41 5.28
C ASP A 61 -11.87 6.63 6.41
N HIS A 62 -11.70 5.30 6.41
CA HIS A 62 -12.33 4.39 7.38
C HIS A 62 -11.33 3.87 8.43
N THR A 63 -10.13 4.43 8.50
CA THR A 63 -9.11 4.04 9.49
C THR A 63 -9.41 4.60 10.88
N VAL A 64 -10.12 5.73 10.96
CA VAL A 64 -10.45 6.42 12.21
C VAL A 64 -11.94 6.80 12.21
N PRO A 65 -12.69 6.60 13.32
CA PRO A 65 -14.11 6.91 13.39
C PRO A 65 -14.36 8.41 13.65
N ILE A 66 -13.88 9.27 12.75
CA ILE A 66 -14.01 10.73 12.84
C ILE A 66 -14.65 11.28 11.57
N VAL A 67 -15.48 12.30 11.73
CA VAL A 67 -16.02 13.11 10.63
C VAL A 67 -15.54 14.56 10.80
N ALA A 68 -14.97 15.13 9.74
CA ALA A 68 -14.54 16.52 9.69
C ALA A 68 -15.21 17.25 8.54
N ILE A 69 -15.69 18.47 8.78
CA ILE A 69 -16.34 19.33 7.80
C ILE A 69 -15.63 20.68 7.80
N ARG A 70 -15.33 21.22 6.62
CA ARG A 70 -14.68 22.52 6.46
C ARG A 70 -15.44 23.35 5.42
N PHE A 71 -15.80 24.57 5.79
CA PHE A 71 -16.44 25.54 4.91
C PHE A 71 -15.43 26.63 4.55
N VAL A 72 -15.49 27.09 3.30
CA VAL A 72 -14.69 28.20 2.80
C VAL A 72 -15.64 29.15 2.09
N PHE A 73 -15.49 30.44 2.36
CA PHE A 73 -16.27 31.51 1.75
C PHE A 73 -15.28 32.54 1.21
N ASP A 74 -15.58 33.14 0.07
CA ASP A 74 -14.86 34.31 -0.40
C ASP A 74 -15.18 35.46 0.57
N GLY A 75 -14.20 35.86 1.37
CA GLY A 75 -14.37 36.82 2.46
C GLY A 75 -13.07 37.52 2.83
N GLY A 76 -13.15 38.47 3.76
CA GLY A 76 -12.05 39.36 4.14
C GLY A 76 -12.13 40.71 3.45
N THR A 77 -11.08 41.52 3.57
CA THR A 77 -11.05 42.91 3.09
C THR A 77 -11.18 43.05 1.57
N ALA A 78 -11.00 41.96 0.82
CA ALA A 78 -11.26 41.93 -0.62
C ALA A 78 -12.73 42.14 -1.00
N GLN A 79 -13.66 42.01 -0.04
CA GLN A 79 -15.08 42.32 -0.20
C GLN A 79 -15.44 43.72 0.31
N ASP A 80 -14.50 44.45 0.91
CA ASP A 80 -14.79 45.77 1.45
C ASP A 80 -15.01 46.78 0.31
N PRO A 81 -15.99 47.68 0.46
CA PRO A 81 -16.17 48.79 -0.47
C PRO A 81 -14.89 49.64 -0.54
N ALA A 82 -14.62 50.24 -1.69
CA ALA A 82 -13.46 51.12 -1.86
C ALA A 82 -13.41 52.21 -0.76
N GLY A 83 -12.26 52.32 -0.08
CA GLY A 83 -12.06 53.28 1.01
C GLY A 83 -12.60 52.81 2.37
N LYS A 84 -12.86 51.51 2.53
CA LYS A 84 -13.31 50.87 3.78
C LYS A 84 -12.47 49.66 4.17
N GLU A 85 -11.22 49.61 3.70
CA GLU A 85 -10.22 48.61 4.15
C GLU A 85 -9.91 48.70 5.66
#